data_AF-A0A973I2R5-F1
#
_entry.id   AF-A0A973I2R5-F1
#
_cell.length_a   1.000
_cell.length_b   1.000
_cell.length_c   1.000
_cell.angle_alpha   90.00
_cell.angle_beta   90.00
_cell.angle_gamma   90.00
#
_symmetry.space_group_name_H-M   'P 1'
#
loop_
_entity.id
_entity.type
_entity.pdbx_description
1 polymer ?
#
loop_
_entity_poly.entity_id
_entity_poly.type
_entity_poly.pdbx_seq_one_letter_code
_entity_poly.pdbx_strand_id
1 'polypeptide(L)'
;MLLGACGSTEAPTVRWFTQKKVDQFDDTSSCRVTVGSLYYANGTVLTYTNNFYPFVETLDGDLRVGVLSGGQVQVPVGNIQLRIDSNDAWSIETQETPVDYVPSSSTVDMAPYMASMTAEQKAQYQATFENSMENATKIMSPYTAVSGEKARMILSEMLNGYNLIYRRVGFNQAASSTGEYKLDNSFRNALTDCGIAI
;
A
#
# COMPACT_ATOMS: atom_id res chain seq x y z
N MET A 1 48.21 -19.64 8.54
CA MET A 1 47.42 -18.41 8.35
C MET A 1 45.95 -18.80 8.38
N LEU A 2 45.26 -18.52 9.49
CA LEU A 2 43.83 -18.73 9.65
C LEU A 2 43.11 -17.46 9.18
N LEU A 3 42.45 -17.51 8.03
CA LEU A 3 41.57 -16.44 7.56
C LEU A 3 40.26 -16.53 8.34
N GLY A 4 40.13 -15.71 9.38
CA GLY A 4 38.89 -15.53 10.12
C GLY A 4 37.88 -14.77 9.28
N ALA A 5 36.90 -15.47 8.73
CA ALA A 5 35.71 -14.85 8.16
C ALA A 5 34.82 -14.35 9.31
N CYS A 6 34.91 -13.07 9.64
CA CYS A 6 33.83 -12.36 10.34
C CYS A 6 32.65 -12.18 9.39
N GLY A 7 31.97 -13.28 9.05
CA GLY A 7 30.62 -13.23 8.52
C GLY A 7 29.68 -13.28 9.70
N SER A 8 28.96 -12.19 9.98
CA SER A 8 27.87 -12.15 10.96
C SER A 8 26.98 -13.39 10.80
N THR A 9 26.97 -14.25 11.82
CA THR A 9 26.28 -15.55 11.82
C THR A 9 24.81 -15.46 12.18
N GLU A 10 24.27 -14.25 12.38
CA GLU A 10 22.86 -14.08 12.71
C GLU A 10 22.02 -14.11 11.43
N ALA A 11 21.11 -15.09 11.36
CA ALA A 11 20.10 -15.13 10.32
C ALA A 11 19.26 -13.86 10.41
N PRO A 12 19.10 -13.11 9.31
CA PRO A 12 18.41 -11.84 9.37
C PRO A 12 16.94 -12.04 9.72
N THR A 13 16.47 -11.29 10.71
CA THR A 13 15.14 -11.42 11.29
C THR A 13 14.11 -10.56 10.55
N VAL A 14 12.85 -11.01 10.53
CA VAL A 14 11.72 -10.21 10.08
C VAL A 14 11.72 -8.88 10.85
N ARG A 15 11.65 -7.77 10.13
CA ARG A 15 11.66 -6.42 10.70
C ARG A 15 10.97 -5.45 9.77
N TRP A 16 10.47 -4.37 10.32
CA TRP A 16 10.06 -3.23 9.53
C TRP A 16 11.30 -2.54 8.96
N PHE A 17 11.16 -2.01 7.76
CA PHE A 17 12.21 -1.28 7.08
C PHE A 17 11.62 -0.16 6.23
N THR A 18 12.49 0.79 5.94
CA THR A 18 12.18 1.97 5.14
C THR A 18 12.51 1.72 3.69
N GLN A 19 11.55 2.00 2.81
CA GLN A 19 11.68 2.00 1.36
C GLN A 19 11.44 3.44 0.87
N LYS A 20 12.52 4.09 0.46
CA LYS A 20 12.47 5.42 -0.18
C LYS A 20 12.48 5.21 -1.69
N LYS A 21 11.51 5.81 -2.39
CA LYS A 21 11.45 5.80 -3.86
C LYS A 21 11.37 7.25 -4.32
N VAL A 22 12.11 7.55 -5.38
CA VAL A 22 11.92 8.76 -6.19
C VAL A 22 11.51 8.27 -7.56
N ASP A 23 10.35 8.70 -8.04
CA ASP A 23 9.95 8.44 -9.41
C ASP A 23 10.81 9.29 -10.34
N GLN A 24 11.43 8.65 -11.33
CA GLN A 24 12.37 9.32 -12.24
C GLN A 24 11.66 10.12 -13.34
N PHE A 25 10.35 9.93 -13.50
CA PHE A 25 9.58 10.61 -14.52
C PHE A 25 9.09 11.99 -14.09
N ASP A 26 8.66 12.13 -12.83
CA ASP A 26 8.06 13.35 -12.30
C ASP A 26 8.70 13.85 -11.00
N ASP A 27 9.82 13.24 -10.59
CA ASP A 27 10.58 13.56 -9.37
C ASP A 27 9.77 13.38 -8.06
N THR A 28 8.62 12.71 -8.12
CA THR A 28 7.79 12.47 -6.93
C THR A 28 8.52 11.53 -5.97
N SER A 29 8.69 11.98 -4.73
CA SER A 29 9.33 11.19 -3.68
C SER A 29 8.30 10.57 -2.74
N SER A 30 8.43 9.27 -2.47
CA SER A 30 7.66 8.56 -1.45
C SER A 30 8.57 7.91 -0.41
N CYS A 31 8.11 7.89 0.84
CA CYS A 31 8.75 7.11 1.90
C CYS A 31 7.76 6.16 2.53
N ARG A 32 8.05 4.87 2.41
CA ARG A 32 7.20 3.78 2.87
C ARG A 32 7.90 2.97 3.94
N VAL A 33 7.18 2.64 4.98
CA VAL A 33 7.55 1.70 6.04
C VAL A 33 6.77 0.42 5.83
N THR A 34 7.47 -0.69 5.64
CA THR A 34 6.85 -2.00 5.38
C THR A 34 7.73 -3.14 5.88
N VAL A 35 7.34 -4.37 5.57
CA VAL A 35 8.00 -5.63 5.93
C VAL A 35 8.25 -6.46 4.68
N GLY A 36 9.27 -7.31 4.73
CA GLY A 36 9.67 -8.20 3.64
C GLY A 36 9.48 -9.68 3.96
N SER A 37 9.87 -10.53 3.00
CA SER A 37 9.92 -11.98 3.14
C SER A 37 11.33 -12.55 3.18
N LEU A 38 12.26 -11.93 2.47
CA LEU A 38 13.67 -12.31 2.46
C LEU A 38 14.50 -11.12 2.89
N TYR A 39 15.40 -11.36 3.86
CA TYR A 39 16.31 -10.36 4.39
C TYR A 39 17.72 -10.86 4.13
N TYR A 40 18.60 -9.99 3.65
CA TYR A 40 20.00 -10.30 3.34
C TYR A 40 20.94 -9.47 4.20
N ALA A 41 22.13 -9.99 4.47
CA ALA A 41 23.14 -9.34 5.32
C ALA A 41 23.61 -7.98 4.77
N ASN A 42 23.52 -7.77 3.45
CA ASN A 42 23.83 -6.49 2.79
C ASN A 42 22.71 -5.44 2.94
N GLY A 43 21.66 -5.73 3.70
CA GLY A 43 20.52 -4.83 3.92
C GLY A 43 19.42 -4.94 2.87
N THR A 44 19.59 -5.74 1.81
CA THR A 44 18.54 -5.97 0.82
C THR A 44 17.36 -6.71 1.45
N VAL A 45 16.15 -6.22 1.18
CA VAL A 45 14.89 -6.84 1.59
C VAL A 45 14.05 -7.10 0.35
N LEU A 46 13.59 -8.34 0.17
CA LEU A 46 12.74 -8.74 -0.95
C LEU A 46 11.37 -9.24 -0.47
N THR A 47 10.36 -9.00 -1.29
CA THR A 47 8.99 -9.50 -1.12
C THR A 47 8.68 -10.55 -2.18
N TYR A 48 7.76 -11.47 -1.87
CA TYR A 48 7.29 -12.48 -2.82
C TYR A 48 6.09 -11.95 -3.62
N THR A 49 6.04 -12.34 -4.89
CA THR A 49 4.84 -12.19 -5.72
C THR A 49 3.67 -12.95 -5.08
N ASN A 50 2.44 -12.42 -5.21
CA ASN A 50 1.21 -12.95 -4.60
C ASN A 50 1.17 -12.95 -3.06
N ASN A 51 2.17 -12.37 -2.41
CA ASN A 51 2.10 -12.05 -0.99
C ASN A 51 1.74 -10.59 -0.80
N PHE A 52 1.16 -10.31 0.36
CA PHE A 52 0.68 -8.99 0.72
C PHE A 52 1.39 -8.53 1.98
N TYR A 53 1.62 -7.24 2.13
CA TYR A 53 2.45 -6.68 3.21
C TYR A 53 1.79 -5.41 3.74
N PRO A 54 1.69 -5.23 5.07
CA PRO A 54 1.21 -3.96 5.62
C PRO A 54 2.21 -2.85 5.33
N PHE A 55 1.71 -1.63 5.23
CA PHE A 55 2.56 -0.46 5.10
C PHE A 55 1.98 0.79 5.74
N VAL A 56 2.89 1.72 6.02
CA VAL A 56 2.61 3.12 6.32
C VAL A 56 3.45 3.94 5.33
N GLU A 57 2.85 4.89 4.63
CA GLU A 57 3.56 5.73 3.66
C GLU A 57 3.18 7.19 3.82
N THR A 58 4.10 8.07 3.46
CA THR A 58 3.79 9.46 3.17
C THR A 58 4.15 9.75 1.72
N LEU A 59 3.17 10.24 0.97
CA LEU A 59 3.30 10.69 -0.40
C LEU A 59 2.71 12.10 -0.49
N ASP A 60 3.52 13.09 -0.86
CA ASP A 60 3.11 14.51 -0.93
C ASP A 60 2.41 15.04 0.34
N GLY A 61 2.85 14.56 1.51
CA GLY A 61 2.28 14.92 2.81
C GLY A 61 1.00 14.18 3.19
N ASP A 62 0.47 13.33 2.31
CA ASP A 62 -0.67 12.47 2.59
C ASP A 62 -0.21 11.18 3.28
N LEU A 63 -0.62 11.01 4.55
CA LEU A 63 -0.35 9.81 5.34
C LEU A 63 -1.30 8.69 4.91
N ARG A 64 -0.73 7.54 4.56
CA ARG A 64 -1.48 6.36 4.13
C ARG A 64 -1.13 5.14 4.95
N VAL A 65 -2.15 4.35 5.30
CA VAL A 65 -1.99 3.07 5.99
C VAL A 65 -2.80 2.02 5.26
N GLY A 66 -2.19 0.85 5.02
CA GLY A 66 -2.84 -0.18 4.23
C GLY A 66 -2.02 -1.43 4.02
N VAL A 67 -2.33 -2.14 2.94
CA VAL A 67 -1.66 -3.36 2.51
C VAL A 67 -1.31 -3.25 1.03
N LEU A 68 -0.10 -3.66 0.66
CA LEU A 68 0.38 -3.71 -0.72
C LEU A 68 0.71 -5.14 -1.18
N SER A 69 0.67 -5.38 -2.48
CA SER A 69 1.21 -6.58 -3.12
C SER A 69 2.73 -6.49 -3.24
N GLY A 70 3.41 -7.56 -2.86
CA GLY A 70 4.85 -7.71 -3.08
C GLY A 70 5.21 -8.35 -4.42
N GLY A 71 6.52 -8.57 -4.59
CA GLY A 71 7.10 -9.11 -5.81
C GLY A 71 7.26 -8.08 -6.93
N GLN A 72 7.85 -8.52 -8.04
CA GLN A 72 8.02 -7.70 -9.25
C GLN A 72 6.72 -7.58 -10.04
N VAL A 73 5.88 -8.62 -9.98
CA VAL A 73 4.54 -8.63 -10.58
C VAL A 73 3.55 -8.40 -9.45
N GLN A 74 2.99 -7.20 -9.39
CA GLN A 74 2.03 -6.86 -8.35
C GLN A 74 0.61 -7.21 -8.81
N VAL A 75 -0.19 -7.74 -7.88
CA VAL A 75 -1.59 -8.11 -8.13
C VAL A 75 -2.53 -7.20 -7.33
N PRO A 76 -3.77 -7.01 -7.79
CA PRO A 76 -4.75 -6.25 -7.04
C PRO A 76 -4.97 -6.79 -5.62
N VAL A 77 -4.98 -5.90 -4.64
CA VAL A 77 -5.19 -6.29 -3.24
C VAL A 77 -6.67 -6.52 -2.97
N GLY A 78 -7.53 -5.58 -3.34
CA GLY A 78 -8.95 -5.62 -2.98
C GLY A 78 -9.19 -5.20 -1.54
N ASN A 79 -10.38 -5.46 -1.00
CA ASN A 79 -10.73 -5.03 0.36
C ASN A 79 -9.87 -5.72 1.41
N ILE A 80 -9.57 -5.02 2.50
CA ILE A 80 -8.77 -5.56 3.60
C ILE A 80 -9.42 -5.29 4.95
N GLN A 81 -8.99 -6.06 5.93
CA GLN A 81 -9.20 -5.77 7.34
C GLN A 81 -7.86 -5.74 8.04
N LEU A 82 -7.65 -4.72 8.85
CA LEU A 82 -6.50 -4.54 9.74
C LEU A 82 -6.99 -4.62 11.18
N ARG A 83 -6.22 -5.24 12.07
CA ARG A 83 -6.49 -5.21 13.50
C ARG A 83 -5.19 -5.10 14.27
N ILE A 84 -5.16 -4.20 15.24
CA ILE A 84 -4.03 -4.05 16.16
C ILE A 84 -4.42 -4.74 17.47
N ASP A 85 -3.62 -5.72 17.88
CA ASP A 85 -3.85 -6.53 19.08
C ASP A 85 -5.28 -7.10 19.17
N SER A 86 -6.03 -6.64 20.16
CA SER A 86 -7.42 -7.05 20.45
C SER A 86 -8.42 -5.91 20.25
N ASN A 87 -8.03 -4.82 19.59
CA ASN A 87 -8.94 -3.74 19.20
C ASN A 87 -9.95 -4.24 18.14
N ASP A 88 -10.95 -3.41 17.85
CA ASP A 88 -11.84 -3.68 16.73
C ASP A 88 -11.09 -3.65 15.39
N ALA A 89 -11.53 -4.47 14.44
CA ALA A 89 -10.91 -4.52 13.13
C ALA A 89 -11.34 -3.32 12.27
N TRP A 90 -10.37 -2.65 11.68
CA TRP A 90 -10.57 -1.64 10.65
C TRP A 90 -10.82 -2.31 9.31
N SER A 91 -12.03 -2.16 8.75
CA SER A 91 -12.28 -2.48 7.35
C SER A 91 -11.79 -1.34 6.47
N ILE A 92 -11.03 -1.67 5.43
CA ILE A 92 -10.61 -0.71 4.41
C ILE A 92 -11.09 -1.23 3.06
N GLU A 93 -11.97 -0.46 2.46
CA GLU A 93 -12.55 -0.75 1.16
C GLU A 93 -11.63 -0.25 0.05
N THR A 94 -11.62 -0.97 -1.06
CA THR A 94 -10.85 -0.59 -2.26
C THR A 94 -11.23 0.80 -2.77
N GLN A 95 -12.48 1.24 -2.52
CA GLN A 95 -12.99 2.56 -2.91
C GLN A 95 -12.39 3.71 -2.08
N GLU A 96 -11.88 3.42 -0.87
CA GLU A 96 -11.19 4.39 -0.01
C GLU A 96 -9.74 4.65 -0.44
N THR A 97 -9.19 3.78 -1.31
CA THR A 97 -7.82 3.89 -1.79
C THR A 97 -7.60 5.21 -2.54
N PRO A 98 -6.66 6.07 -2.10
CA PRO A 98 -6.26 7.24 -2.85
C PRO A 98 -5.74 6.84 -4.23
N VAL A 99 -6.07 7.60 -5.27
CA VAL A 99 -5.61 7.33 -6.63
C VAL A 99 -4.51 8.31 -6.98
N ASP A 100 -3.30 7.79 -7.17
CA ASP A 100 -2.12 8.61 -7.50
C ASP A 100 -2.08 9.00 -8.98
N TYR A 101 -2.60 8.12 -9.84
CA TYR A 101 -2.56 8.30 -11.27
C TYR A 101 -3.72 7.57 -11.93
N VAL A 102 -4.59 8.32 -12.61
CA VAL A 102 -5.53 7.77 -13.58
C VAL A 102 -4.91 7.98 -14.97
N PRO A 103 -4.59 6.91 -15.72
CA PRO A 103 -4.07 7.05 -17.06
C PRO A 103 -5.03 7.90 -17.91
N SER A 104 -4.54 9.02 -18.43
CA SER A 104 -5.35 9.98 -19.20
C SER A 104 -5.75 9.47 -20.58
N SER A 105 -5.14 8.38 -21.06
CA SER A 105 -5.32 7.91 -22.42
C SER A 105 -6.24 6.69 -22.50
N SER A 106 -7.55 6.91 -22.68
CA SER A 106 -8.27 6.01 -23.57
C SER A 106 -7.85 6.36 -24.99
N THR A 107 -7.25 5.41 -25.71
CA THR A 107 -6.99 5.53 -27.16
C THR A 107 -8.28 5.51 -27.99
N VAL A 108 -9.44 5.45 -27.34
CA VAL A 108 -10.76 5.43 -27.96
C VAL A 108 -11.20 6.87 -28.19
N ASP A 109 -11.30 7.27 -29.47
CA ASP A 109 -11.96 8.51 -29.84
C ASP A 109 -13.47 8.38 -29.56
N MET A 110 -13.92 9.06 -28.51
CA MET A 110 -15.32 9.07 -28.10
C MET A 110 -16.15 10.14 -28.82
N ALA A 111 -15.52 11.03 -29.60
CA ALA A 111 -16.21 12.11 -30.30
C ALA A 111 -17.35 11.63 -31.23
N PRO A 112 -17.22 10.50 -31.97
CA PRO A 112 -18.30 9.98 -32.81
C PRO A 112 -19.53 9.54 -32.00
N TYR A 113 -19.33 8.98 -30.80
CA TYR A 113 -20.42 8.50 -29.93
C TYR A 113 -21.15 9.64 -29.23
N MET A 114 -20.47 10.77 -29.03
CA MET A 114 -21.02 11.97 -28.40
C MET A 114 -21.60 12.98 -29.39
N ALA A 115 -21.49 12.73 -30.71
CA ALA A 115 -21.82 13.71 -31.75
C ALA A 115 -23.29 14.19 -31.70
N SER A 116 -24.22 13.30 -31.36
CA SER A 116 -25.66 13.58 -31.27
C SER A 116 -26.15 13.99 -29.87
N MET A 117 -25.26 14.08 -28.88
CA MET A 117 -25.60 14.39 -27.49
C MET A 117 -25.72 15.90 -27.24
N THR A 118 -26.64 16.29 -26.36
CA THR A 118 -26.69 17.65 -25.80
C THR A 118 -25.46 17.93 -24.92
N ALA A 119 -25.19 19.20 -24.62
CA ALA A 119 -24.08 19.57 -23.73
C ALA A 119 -24.19 18.92 -22.34
N GLU A 120 -25.40 18.84 -21.80
CA GLU A 120 -25.69 18.19 -20.51
C GLU A 120 -25.43 16.68 -20.56
N GLN A 121 -25.84 16.01 -21.64
CA GLN A 121 -25.56 14.59 -21.85
C GLN A 121 -24.06 14.30 -21.99
N LYS A 122 -23.31 15.18 -22.66
CA LYS A 122 -21.85 15.08 -22.77
C LYS A 122 -21.17 15.20 -21.41
N ALA A 123 -21.56 16.20 -20.61
CA ALA A 123 -21.01 16.39 -19.28
C ALA A 123 -21.29 15.18 -18.36
N GLN A 124 -22.53 14.66 -18.40
CA GLN A 124 -22.90 13.48 -17.62
C GLN A 124 -22.14 12.22 -18.07
N TYR A 125 -21.97 12.03 -19.38
CA TYR A 125 -21.19 10.93 -19.93
C TYR A 125 -19.73 11.01 -19.49
N GLN A 126 -19.12 12.19 -19.60
CA GLN A 126 -17.74 12.41 -19.20
C GLN A 126 -17.53 12.13 -17.71
N ALA A 127 -18.39 12.66 -16.83
CA ALA A 127 -18.31 12.38 -15.40
C ALA A 127 -18.46 10.88 -15.11
N THR A 128 -19.37 10.19 -15.81
CA THR A 128 -19.57 8.74 -15.64
C THR A 128 -18.34 7.96 -16.09
N PHE A 129 -17.73 8.36 -17.21
CA PHE A 129 -16.52 7.74 -17.73
C PHE A 129 -15.35 7.95 -16.77
N GLU A 130 -15.11 9.18 -16.32
CA GLU A 130 -14.04 9.52 -15.35
C GLU A 130 -14.20 8.73 -14.06
N ASN A 131 -15.41 8.69 -13.47
CA ASN A 131 -15.70 7.89 -12.28
C ASN A 131 -15.50 6.39 -12.53
N SER A 132 -15.85 5.89 -13.72
CA SER A 132 -15.65 4.47 -14.07
C SER A 132 -14.16 4.13 -14.17
N MET A 133 -13.37 5.03 -14.77
CA MET A 133 -11.93 4.88 -14.89
C MET A 133 -11.24 4.96 -13.53
N GLU A 134 -11.62 5.91 -12.67
CA GLU A 134 -11.09 6.02 -11.31
C GLU A 134 -11.38 4.73 -10.52
N ASN A 135 -12.61 4.25 -10.56
CA ASN A 135 -12.99 3.00 -9.89
C ASN A 135 -12.24 1.79 -10.44
N ALA A 136 -12.06 1.70 -11.76
CA ALA A 136 -11.27 0.65 -12.38
C ALA A 136 -9.81 0.70 -11.92
N THR A 137 -9.22 1.90 -11.84
CA THR A 137 -7.86 2.10 -11.31
C THR A 137 -7.75 1.63 -9.87
N LYS A 138 -8.71 2.00 -8.99
CA LYS A 138 -8.74 1.53 -7.59
C LYS A 138 -8.85 0.00 -7.51
N ILE A 139 -9.75 -0.62 -8.29
CA ILE A 139 -9.94 -2.07 -8.33
C ILE A 139 -8.66 -2.80 -8.76
N MET A 140 -7.91 -2.21 -9.69
CA MET A 140 -6.68 -2.79 -10.23
C MET A 140 -5.43 -2.40 -9.42
N SER A 141 -5.55 -1.59 -8.38
CA SER A 141 -4.42 -1.06 -7.65
C SER A 141 -3.66 -2.16 -6.90
N PRO A 142 -2.31 -2.15 -6.96
CA PRO A 142 -1.48 -3.13 -6.26
C PRO A 142 -1.40 -2.87 -4.74
N TYR A 143 -2.24 -1.99 -4.23
CA TYR A 143 -2.39 -1.68 -2.82
C TYR A 143 -3.83 -1.28 -2.52
N THR A 144 -4.20 -1.43 -1.25
CA THR A 144 -5.44 -0.88 -0.68
C THR A 144 -5.06 -0.13 0.58
N ALA A 145 -5.48 1.12 0.68
CA ALA A 145 -5.07 1.99 1.77
C ALA A 145 -6.16 3.01 2.11
N VAL A 146 -6.07 3.56 3.31
CA VAL A 146 -6.81 4.76 3.71
C VAL A 146 -5.84 5.91 3.89
N SER A 147 -6.35 7.13 3.78
CA SER A 147 -5.64 8.35 4.14
C SER A 147 -6.41 9.18 5.18
N GLY A 148 -5.89 10.36 5.51
CA GLY A 148 -6.55 11.31 6.41
C GLY A 148 -6.73 10.81 7.84
N GLU A 149 -7.90 11.08 8.43
CA GLU A 149 -8.13 10.82 9.85
C GLU A 149 -8.13 9.32 10.20
N LYS A 150 -8.73 8.50 9.33
CA LYS A 150 -8.75 7.05 9.52
C LYS A 150 -7.33 6.47 9.50
N ALA A 151 -6.46 6.94 8.60
CA ALA A 151 -5.05 6.56 8.59
C ALA A 151 -4.31 6.98 9.87
N ARG A 152 -4.55 8.19 10.37
CA ARG A 152 -3.96 8.68 11.64
C ARG A 152 -4.40 7.85 12.84
N MET A 153 -5.69 7.50 12.92
CA MET A 153 -6.21 6.64 13.99
C MET A 153 -5.57 5.25 13.96
N ILE A 154 -5.49 4.62 12.78
CA ILE A 154 -4.85 3.31 12.64
C ILE A 154 -3.36 3.39 13.00
N LEU A 155 -2.64 4.40 12.52
CA LEU A 155 -1.23 4.59 12.89
C LEU A 155 -1.06 4.79 14.40
N SER A 156 -1.93 5.56 15.03
CA SER A 156 -1.92 5.74 16.49
C SER A 156 -2.11 4.42 17.23
N GLU A 157 -3.02 3.55 16.77
CA GLU A 157 -3.13 2.20 17.33
C GLU A 157 -1.85 1.40 17.11
N MET A 158 -1.28 1.43 15.91
CA MET A 158 -0.02 0.73 15.60
C MET A 158 1.15 1.23 16.48
N LEU A 159 1.17 2.51 16.83
CA LEU A 159 2.18 3.10 17.71
C LEU A 159 1.98 2.75 19.18
N ASN A 160 0.81 2.27 19.59
CA ASN A 160 0.53 1.91 20.98
C ASN A 160 0.35 0.39 21.19
N GLY A 161 0.24 -0.37 20.09
CA GLY A 161 0.05 -1.82 20.11
C GLY A 161 1.33 -2.64 19.93
N TYR A 162 1.16 -3.96 19.89
CA TYR A 162 2.26 -4.93 19.81
C TYR A 162 2.22 -5.79 18.55
N ASN A 163 1.04 -6.13 18.04
CA ASN A 163 0.89 -6.95 16.84
C ASN A 163 -0.14 -6.31 15.90
N LEU A 164 0.21 -6.26 14.61
CA LEU A 164 -0.72 -6.01 13.54
C LEU A 164 -1.05 -7.35 12.88
N ILE A 165 -2.34 -7.67 12.81
CA ILE A 165 -2.86 -8.71 11.92
C ILE A 165 -3.65 -8.08 10.78
N TYR A 166 -3.57 -8.66 9.61
CA TYR A 166 -4.38 -8.25 8.48
C TYR A 166 -4.87 -9.43 7.69
N ARG A 167 -5.96 -9.23 6.97
CA ARG A 167 -6.46 -10.17 5.97
C ARG A 167 -7.07 -9.43 4.81
N ARG A 168 -7.11 -10.08 3.65
CA ARG A 168 -7.95 -9.63 2.54
C ARG A 168 -9.38 -10.12 2.74
N VAL A 169 -10.34 -9.36 2.27
CA VAL A 169 -11.76 -9.73 2.28
C VAL A 169 -12.18 -9.95 0.84
N GLY A 170 -12.47 -11.21 0.50
CA GLY A 170 -13.03 -11.56 -0.80
C GLY A 170 -14.51 -11.20 -0.87
N PHE A 171 -15.10 -11.31 -2.06
CA PHE A 171 -16.46 -10.89 -2.37
C PHE A 171 -17.58 -11.44 -1.45
N ASN A 172 -17.32 -12.49 -0.64
CA ASN A 172 -18.28 -13.07 0.34
C ASN A 172 -17.64 -13.76 1.57
N GLN A 173 -16.32 -13.66 1.77
CA GLN A 173 -15.64 -14.32 2.91
C GLN A 173 -14.23 -13.76 3.12
N ALA A 174 -13.66 -13.96 4.32
CA ALA A 174 -12.25 -13.72 4.55
C ALA A 174 -11.41 -14.50 3.53
N ALA A 175 -10.57 -13.80 2.77
CA ALA A 175 -9.63 -14.43 1.86
C ALA A 175 -8.44 -15.00 2.65
N SER A 176 -7.84 -16.06 2.13
CA SER A 176 -6.87 -16.91 2.85
C SER A 176 -5.54 -16.23 3.20
N SER A 177 -5.25 -15.04 2.66
CA SER A 177 -4.02 -14.31 2.97
C SER A 177 -4.18 -13.52 4.27
N THR A 178 -3.96 -14.19 5.39
CA THR A 178 -3.76 -13.55 6.70
C THR A 178 -2.27 -13.38 6.95
N GLY A 179 -1.84 -12.22 7.43
CA GLY A 179 -0.48 -12.01 7.92
C GLY A 179 -0.47 -11.34 9.28
N GLU A 180 0.62 -11.55 10.01
CA GLU A 180 0.84 -11.03 11.35
C GLU A 180 2.26 -10.52 11.49
N TYR A 181 2.41 -9.31 12.01
CA TYR A 181 3.70 -8.67 12.21
C TYR A 181 3.74 -7.94 13.54
N LYS A 182 4.86 -8.10 14.26
CA LYS A 182 5.12 -7.37 15.50
C LYS A 182 5.38 -5.90 15.21
N LEU A 183 4.81 -5.03 16.03
CA LEU A 183 5.00 -3.58 16.04
C LEU A 183 6.13 -3.24 17.03
N ASP A 184 7.32 -3.73 16.74
CA ASP A 184 8.49 -3.60 17.61
C ASP A 184 9.29 -2.31 17.33
N ASN A 185 10.47 -2.18 17.94
CA ASN A 185 11.33 -1.01 17.76
C ASN A 185 11.74 -0.78 16.28
N SER A 186 11.79 -1.82 15.45
CA SER A 186 12.09 -1.65 14.02
C SER A 186 11.02 -0.83 13.31
N PHE A 187 9.75 -0.94 13.74
CA PHE A 187 8.65 -0.16 13.19
C PHE A 187 8.83 1.33 13.49
N ARG A 188 9.06 1.67 14.76
CA ARG A 188 9.26 3.07 15.20
C ARG A 188 10.48 3.71 14.55
N ASN A 189 11.58 2.95 14.46
CA ASN A 189 12.79 3.41 13.81
C ASN A 189 12.55 3.69 12.32
N ALA A 190 11.86 2.79 11.61
CA ALA A 190 11.55 2.99 10.20
C ALA A 190 10.62 4.19 9.95
N LEU A 191 9.61 4.41 10.82
CA LEU A 191 8.76 5.61 10.75
C LEU A 191 9.58 6.89 10.93
N THR A 192 10.47 6.91 11.91
CA THR A 192 11.39 8.04 12.17
C THR A 192 12.28 8.30 10.96
N ASP A 193 12.82 7.25 10.33
CA ASP A 193 13.64 7.36 9.11
C ASP A 193 12.88 7.94 7.91
N CYS A 194 11.56 7.79 7.90
CA CYS A 194 10.65 8.42 6.92
C CYS A 194 10.16 9.81 7.34
N GLY A 195 10.48 10.29 8.54
CA GLY A 195 9.95 11.56 9.06
C GLY A 195 8.44 11.51 9.35
N ILE A 196 7.87 10.30 9.51
CA ILE A 196 6.46 10.13 9.85
C ILE A 196 6.32 10.40 11.36
N ALA A 197 5.44 11.33 11.71
CA ALA A 197 5.22 11.73 13.10
C ALA A 197 4.77 10.53 13.95
N ILE A 198 5.36 10.46 15.15
CA ILE A 198 5.14 9.44 16.18
C ILE A 198 4.59 10.08 17.46
#